data_AF-A0A090RTD4-F1
#
_entry.id   AF-A0A090RTD4-F1
#
_cell.length_a   1.000
_cell.length_b   1.000
_cell.length_c   1.000
_cell.angle_alpha   90.00
_cell.angle_beta   90.00
_cell.angle_gamma   90.00
#
_symmetry.space_group_name_H-M   'P 1'
#
loop_
_entity.id
_entity.type
_entity.pdbx_description
1 polymer ?
#
loop_
_entity_poly.entity_id
_entity_poly.type
_entity_poly.pdbx_seq_one_letter_code
_entity_poly.pdbx_strand_id
1 'polypeptide(L)'
;MNIAGQEGNVLNYIAMYVLITISYYFLALAAKKIPIGIAFACWEGLGIALITMVSIFYFGATLSLQEIFGLVLVVAGVVMVTLGEEHHTEEPVKASTNQKKTA
;
A
#
# COMPACT_ATOMS: atom_id res chain seq x y z
N MET A 1 -5.52 -32.76 -9.69
CA MET A 1 -5.72 -31.62 -10.60
C MET A 1 -7.20 -31.52 -10.95
N ASN A 2 -7.98 -30.78 -10.16
CA ASN A 2 -9.23 -30.20 -10.62
C ASN A 2 -9.67 -29.08 -9.66
N ILE A 3 -9.18 -27.87 -9.88
CA ILE A 3 -9.83 -26.64 -9.37
C ILE A 3 -10.36 -25.83 -10.59
N ALA A 4 -10.50 -26.49 -11.74
CA ALA A 4 -11.19 -25.96 -12.90
C ALA A 4 -12.68 -26.28 -12.75
N GLY A 5 -13.34 -25.55 -11.86
CA GLY A 5 -14.78 -25.60 -11.69
C GLY A 5 -15.31 -24.19 -11.58
N GLN A 6 -15.40 -23.50 -12.71
CA GLN A 6 -16.24 -22.32 -12.83
C GLN A 6 -17.69 -22.76 -12.54
N GLU A 7 -18.09 -22.64 -11.29
CA GLU A 7 -19.44 -22.26 -10.94
C GLU A 7 -19.29 -20.89 -10.30
N GLY A 8 -19.79 -19.85 -10.96
CA GLY A 8 -19.75 -18.46 -10.53
C GLY A 8 -20.56 -18.26 -9.24
N ASN A 9 -20.04 -18.81 -8.14
CA ASN A 9 -20.58 -18.60 -6.82
C ASN A 9 -20.18 -17.18 -6.42
N VAL A 10 -21.18 -16.31 -6.30
CA VAL A 10 -21.07 -15.00 -5.65
C VAL A 10 -20.25 -15.06 -4.36
N LEU A 11 -20.22 -16.21 -3.69
CA LEU A 11 -19.37 -16.53 -2.54
C LEU A 11 -17.87 -16.24 -2.76
N ASN A 12 -17.28 -16.59 -3.91
CA ASN A 12 -15.86 -16.31 -4.18
C ASN A 12 -15.60 -14.82 -4.33
N TYR A 13 -16.50 -14.11 -5.01
CA TYR A 13 -16.43 -12.65 -5.15
C TYR A 13 -16.63 -11.98 -3.79
N ILE A 14 -17.61 -12.42 -3.00
CA ILE A 14 -17.86 -11.92 -1.64
C ILE A 14 -16.63 -12.16 -0.76
N ALA A 15 -16.01 -13.35 -0.83
CA ALA A 15 -14.78 -13.64 -0.09
C ALA A 15 -13.64 -12.69 -0.50
N MET A 16 -13.43 -12.45 -1.81
CA MET A 16 -12.45 -11.48 -2.29
C MET A 16 -12.74 -10.06 -1.77
N TYR A 17 -14.00 -9.61 -1.85
CA TYR A 17 -14.41 -8.28 -1.38
C TYR A 17 -14.27 -8.12 0.14
N VAL A 18 -14.55 -9.17 0.91
CA VAL A 18 -14.36 -9.17 2.36
C VAL A 18 -12.87 -9.09 2.70
N LEU A 19 -12.03 -9.93 2.08
CA LEU A 19 -10.59 -9.90 2.31
C LEU A 19 -9.98 -8.55 1.94
N ILE A 20 -10.31 -7.99 0.77
CA ILE A 20 -9.74 -6.69 0.34
C ILE A 20 -10.19 -5.55 1.27
N THR A 21 -11.43 -5.58 1.75
CA THR A 21 -11.97 -4.56 2.67
C THR A 21 -11.28 -4.64 4.03
N ILE A 22 -11.04 -5.84 4.55
CA ILE A 22 -10.27 -6.04 5.78
C ILE A 22 -8.83 -5.53 5.61
N SER A 23 -8.21 -5.85 4.47
CA SER A 23 -6.88 -5.35 4.09
C SER A 23 -6.83 -3.81 4.15
N TYR A 24 -7.74 -3.16 3.42
CA TYR A 24 -7.80 -1.70 3.35
C TYR A 24 -8.21 -1.05 4.68
N TYR A 25 -8.98 -1.74 5.52
CA TYR A 25 -9.32 -1.26 6.86
C TYR A 25 -8.08 -1.21 7.76
N PHE A 26 -7.23 -2.24 7.72
CA PHE A 26 -5.94 -2.23 8.43
C PHE A 26 -5.01 -1.15 7.89
N LEU A 27 -4.98 -0.94 6.57
CA LEU A 27 -4.24 0.16 5.96
C LEU A 27 -4.76 1.51 6.44
N ALA A 28 -6.07 1.72 6.49
CA ALA A 28 -6.69 2.95 6.99
C ALA A 28 -6.38 3.21 8.47
N LEU A 29 -6.24 2.14 9.28
CA LEU A 29 -5.82 2.25 10.68
C LEU A 29 -4.33 2.62 10.80
N ALA A 30 -3.47 2.11 9.92
CA ALA A 30 -2.06 2.50 9.84
C ALA A 30 -1.91 3.95 9.35
N ALA A 31 -2.73 4.37 8.38
CA ALA A 31 -2.78 5.73 7.85
C ALA A 31 -3.29 6.79 8.86
N LYS A 32 -3.85 6.38 10.00
CA LYS A 32 -4.13 7.30 11.12
C LYS A 32 -2.89 7.69 11.92
N LYS A 33 -1.80 6.90 11.84
CA LYS A 33 -0.56 7.12 12.59
C LYS A 33 0.59 7.63 11.72
N ILE A 34 0.55 7.33 10.43
CA ILE A 34 1.58 7.66 9.44
C ILE A 34 0.87 8.40 8.31
N PRO A 35 1.51 9.39 7.64
CA PRO A 35 0.85 10.07 6.56
C PRO A 35 0.51 9.09 5.42
N ILE A 36 -0.59 9.41 4.74
CA ILE A 36 -1.25 8.45 3.86
C ILE A 36 -0.37 8.08 2.65
N GLY A 37 0.59 8.94 2.29
CA GLY A 37 1.60 8.73 1.25
C GLY A 37 2.53 7.55 1.55
N ILE A 38 3.27 7.55 2.66
CA ILE A 38 4.08 6.42 3.12
C ILE A 38 3.22 5.16 3.20
N ALA A 39 2.03 5.26 3.80
CA ALA A 39 1.20 4.08 4.04
C ALA A 39 0.87 3.35 2.73
N PHE A 40 0.48 4.09 1.69
CA PHE A 40 0.21 3.54 0.36
C PHE A 40 1.50 3.06 -0.34
N ALA A 41 2.61 3.80 -0.24
CA ALA A 41 3.87 3.38 -0.85
C ALA A 41 4.38 2.05 -0.28
N CYS A 42 4.37 1.90 1.05
CA CYS A 42 4.75 0.65 1.72
C CYS A 42 3.79 -0.49 1.40
N TRP A 43 2.48 -0.22 1.33
CA TRP A 43 1.48 -1.22 0.97
C TRP A 43 1.70 -1.80 -0.42
N GLU A 44 1.78 -0.94 -1.43
CA GLU A 44 1.97 -1.35 -2.83
C GLU A 44 3.35 -2.02 -3.01
N GLY A 45 4.40 -1.47 -2.39
CA GLY A 45 5.74 -2.06 -2.43
C GLY A 45 5.80 -3.48 -1.86
N LEU A 46 5.19 -3.69 -0.70
CA LEU A 46 5.15 -5.01 -0.06
C LEU A 46 4.30 -6.01 -0.86
N GLY A 47 3.17 -5.55 -1.41
CA GLY A 47 2.31 -6.37 -2.26
C GLY A 47 3.03 -6.85 -3.51
N ILE A 48 3.69 -5.95 -4.24
CA ILE A 48 4.46 -6.28 -5.43
C ILE A 48 5.61 -7.23 -5.08
N ALA A 49 6.38 -6.95 -4.02
CA ALA A 49 7.48 -7.82 -3.60
C ALA A 49 7.02 -9.26 -3.27
N LEU A 50 5.90 -9.41 -2.55
CA LEU A 50 5.32 -10.71 -2.22
C LEU A 50 4.81 -11.44 -3.46
N ILE A 51 4.09 -10.75 -4.34
CA ILE A 51 3.57 -11.34 -5.59
C ILE A 51 4.74 -11.82 -6.46
N THR A 52 5.79 -11.01 -6.61
CA THR A 52 7.00 -11.38 -7.35
C THR A 52 7.71 -12.57 -6.71
N MET A 53 7.85 -12.60 -5.38
CA MET A 53 8.46 -13.74 -4.67
C MET A 53 7.68 -15.03 -4.92
N VAL A 54 6.35 -14.98 -4.80
CA VAL A 54 5.48 -16.14 -5.10
C VAL A 54 5.56 -16.54 -6.57
N SER A 55 5.65 -15.58 -7.49
CA SER A 55 5.81 -15.83 -8.93
C SER A 55 7.10 -16.62 -9.24
N ILE A 56 8.23 -16.25 -8.64
CA ILE A 56 9.50 -16.96 -8.83
C ILE A 56 9.42 -18.37 -8.20
N PHE A 57 8.90 -18.48 -6.97
CA PHE A 57 8.94 -19.74 -6.21
C PHE A 57 7.92 -20.78 -6.70
N TYR A 58 6.71 -20.34 -7.08
CA TYR A 58 5.60 -21.23 -7.42
C TYR A 58 5.44 -21.42 -8.93
N PHE A 59 5.65 -20.37 -9.72
CA PHE A 59 5.54 -20.44 -11.18
C PHE A 59 6.89 -20.73 -11.87
N GLY A 60 8.02 -20.65 -11.16
CA GLY A 60 9.34 -20.82 -11.76
C GLY A 60 9.65 -19.75 -12.81
N ALA A 61 8.98 -18.58 -12.71
CA ALA A 61 9.11 -17.51 -13.68
C ALA A 61 10.52 -16.91 -13.63
N THR A 62 11.24 -16.98 -14.75
CA THR A 62 12.52 -16.30 -14.91
C THR A 62 12.27 -14.82 -15.12
N LEU A 63 12.56 -14.00 -14.11
CA LEU A 63 12.48 -12.55 -14.25
C LEU A 63 13.48 -12.09 -15.30
N SER A 64 13.00 -11.36 -16.31
CA SER A 64 13.85 -10.66 -17.25
C SER A 64 14.63 -9.54 -16.55
N LEU A 65 15.76 -9.15 -17.16
CA LEU A 65 16.56 -8.00 -16.67
C LEU A 65 15.71 -6.72 -16.53
N GLN A 66 14.71 -6.54 -17.39
CA GLN A 66 13.80 -5.39 -17.35
C GLN A 66 12.87 -5.42 -16.14
N GLU A 67 12.32 -6.59 -15.79
CA GLU A 67 11.45 -6.76 -14.61
C GLU A 67 12.23 -6.55 -13.31
N ILE A 68 13.48 -7.03 -13.25
CA ILE A 68 14.37 -6.80 -12.11
C ILE A 68 14.65 -5.30 -11.94
N PHE A 69 14.94 -4.59 -13.03
CA PHE A 69 15.17 -3.15 -12.98
C PHE A 69 13.92 -2.39 -12.51
N GLY A 70 12.74 -2.78 -12.99
CA GLY A 70 11.47 -2.23 -12.52
C GLY A 70 11.24 -2.47 -11.02
N LEU A 71 11.50 -3.68 -10.53
CA LEU A 71 11.34 -4.02 -9.12
C LEU A 71 12.29 -3.21 -8.23
N VAL A 72 13.55 -3.06 -8.64
CA VAL A 72 14.53 -2.23 -7.92
C VAL A 72 14.06 -0.77 -7.86
N LEU A 73 13.49 -0.24 -8.95
CA LEU A 73 12.98 1.13 -9.00
C LEU A 73 11.77 1.32 -8.09
N VAL A 74 10.85 0.35 -8.04
CA VAL A 74 9.72 0.36 -7.10
C VAL A 74 10.22 0.42 -5.66
N VAL A 75 11.15 -0.46 -5.29
CA VAL A 75 11.74 -0.47 -3.94
C VAL A 75 12.43 0.86 -3.63
N ALA A 76 13.21 1.39 -4.57
CA ALA A 76 13.87 2.69 -4.42
C ALA A 76 12.86 3.83 -4.22
N GLY A 77 11.75 3.84 -4.95
CA GLY A 77 10.67 4.81 -4.79
C GLY A 77 10.02 4.75 -3.40
N VAL A 78 9.75 3.54 -2.90
CA VAL A 78 9.18 3.36 -1.55
C VAL A 78 10.13 3.86 -0.47
N VAL A 79 11.43 3.54 -0.58
CA VAL A 79 12.46 4.04 0.35
C VAL A 79 12.56 5.57 0.30
N MET A 80 12.54 6.16 -0.89
CA MET A 80 12.62 7.61 -1.06
C MET A 80 11.42 8.34 -0.42
N VAL A 81 10.20 7.82 -0.60
CA VAL A 81 8.99 8.35 0.06
C VAL A 81 9.09 8.19 1.57
N THR A 82 9.57 7.04 2.04
CA THR A 82 9.72 6.76 3.47
C THR A 82 10.70 7.70 4.15
N LEU A 83 11.83 8.00 3.51
CA LEU A 83 12.84 8.93 4.02
C LEU A 83 12.42 10.40 3.87
N GLY A 84 11.65 10.75 2.84
CA GLY A 84 11.18 12.12 2.60
C GLY A 84 10.18 12.62 3.65
N GLU A 85 9.42 11.71 4.26
CA GLU A 85 8.42 12.04 5.28
C GLU A 85 9.00 12.21 6.70
N GLU A 86 10.28 11.89 6.95
CA GLU A 86 10.96 12.25 8.21
C GLU A 86 11.11 13.78 8.41
N HIS A 87 10.82 14.58 7.37
CA HIS A 87 11.00 16.04 7.35
C HIS A 87 9.71 16.87 7.32
N HIS A 88 8.65 16.39 7.95
CA HIS A 88 7.58 17.27 8.43
C HIS A 88 7.60 17.32 9.96
N THR A 89 8.64 17.96 10.50
CA THR A 89 8.47 18.75 11.72
C THR A 89 7.35 19.73 11.42
N GLU A 90 6.14 19.41 11.88
CA GLU A 90 5.10 20.40 12.01
C GLU A 90 5.66 21.51 12.89
N GLU A 91 6.10 22.62 12.29
CA GLU A 91 6.06 23.88 13.02
C GLU A 91 4.61 24.03 13.50
N PRO A 92 4.39 24.25 14.80
CA PRO A 92 3.05 24.48 15.30
C PRO A 92 2.55 25.73 14.58
N VAL A 93 1.41 25.64 13.88
CA VAL A 93 0.65 26.79 13.40
C VAL A 93 0.26 27.62 14.63
N LYS A 94 1.17 28.48 15.06
CA LYS A 94 0.96 29.61 15.94
C LYS A 94 1.11 30.84 15.07
N ALA A 95 0.00 31.42 14.64
CA ALA A 95 -0.12 32.88 14.60
C ALA A 95 -1.55 33.32 14.29
N SER A 96 -2.02 34.24 15.14
CA SER A 96 -3.12 35.19 14.96
C SER A 96 -4.51 34.65 15.33
N THR A 97 -5.02 34.82 16.55
CA THR A 97 -5.36 36.11 17.20
C THR A 97 -5.99 37.07 16.20
N ASN A 98 -7.32 37.15 16.14
CA ASN A 98 -8.13 38.29 16.63
C ASN A 98 -9.52 38.36 15.97
N GLN A 99 -10.51 38.84 16.74
CA GLN A 99 -11.70 39.56 16.27
C GLN A 99 -12.73 38.82 15.40
N LYS A 100 -13.69 38.14 16.05
CA LYS A 100 -15.13 38.45 15.87
C LYS A 100 -15.98 37.59 16.80
N LYS A 101 -17.05 38.19 17.32
CA LYS A 101 -18.24 37.52 17.90
C LYS A 101 -17.98 37.10 19.35
N THR A 102 -18.46 37.76 20.41
CA THR A 102 -19.83 38.17 20.82
C THR A 102 -19.70 38.08 22.35
N ALA A 103 -20.24 38.91 23.23
CA ALA A 103 -21.14 40.05 23.23
C ALA A 103 -20.95 40.69 24.61
#